data_AF-A0A7J9G041-F1
#
_entry.id   AF-A0A7J9G041-F1
#
_cell.length_a   1.000
_cell.length_b   1.000
_cell.length_c   1.000
_cell.angle_alpha   90.00
_cell.angle_beta   90.00
_cell.angle_gamma   90.00
#
_symmetry.space_group_name_H-M   'P 1'
#
loop_
_entity.id
_entity.type
_entity.pdbx_description
1 polymer ?
#
loop_
_entity_poly.entity_id
_entity_poly.type
_entity_poly.pdbx_seq_one_letter_code
_entity_poly.pdbx_strand_id
1 'polypeptide(L)'
;MKTDNYFVPSLFLIPTFEQQLSNLFPRKEAVFHLLGRYIFHPTNPVWGLITRYYQAYLAKADERIGIQIRVFDTGTGPFQHVLDQIIACTLKENLLPDISTEKPIINQSQKSKAVLVTSLSGGYFERLRDMYWEHPTVTGEVIGFYQPSHEEYQQTEKQFHNRKAWAEMYLLSLTDVLITSSWSTFGYVAQSLGGLKPWILYKPENRTAPDPPCGRVMSMEPCFHAPPFYDCKAKRGIDTGAVVPHVRHCEDMSWGLKLVDNE
;
A
#
# COMPACT_ATOMS: atom_id res chain seq x y z
N MET A 1 -5.66 -25.14 -11.36
CA MET A 1 -4.60 -24.12 -11.48
C MET A 1 -4.04 -23.84 -10.09
N LYS A 2 -2.72 -23.81 -9.90
CA LYS A 2 -2.06 -23.38 -8.66
C LYS A 2 -1.18 -22.19 -9.00
N THR A 3 -1.43 -21.05 -8.37
CA THR A 3 -0.71 -19.79 -8.63
C THR A 3 -0.81 -18.90 -7.40
N ASP A 4 0.23 -18.12 -7.18
CA ASP A 4 0.39 -17.13 -6.10
C ASP A 4 0.67 -15.73 -6.68
N ASN A 5 0.53 -15.56 -8.00
CA ASN A 5 0.90 -14.35 -8.72
C ASN A 5 -0.30 -13.64 -9.33
N TYR A 6 -0.20 -12.31 -9.43
CA TYR A 6 -1.13 -11.49 -10.21
C TYR A 6 -0.72 -11.47 -11.70
N PHE A 7 -1.03 -12.53 -12.44
CA PHE A 7 -0.56 -12.72 -13.82
C PHE A 7 -1.32 -11.93 -14.90
N VAL A 8 -2.26 -11.06 -14.50
CA VAL A 8 -3.13 -10.29 -15.42
C VAL A 8 -2.35 -9.45 -16.44
N PRO A 9 -1.25 -8.74 -16.10
CA PRO A 9 -0.54 -7.90 -17.06
C PRO A 9 -0.09 -8.68 -18.31
N SER A 10 0.36 -9.93 -18.17
CA SER A 10 0.77 -10.73 -19.33
C SER A 10 -0.39 -11.24 -20.18
N LEU A 11 -1.63 -11.24 -19.66
CA LEU A 11 -2.81 -11.56 -20.47
C LEU A 11 -3.06 -10.49 -21.55
N PHE A 12 -2.70 -9.23 -21.27
CA PHE A 12 -2.78 -8.13 -22.25
C PHE A 12 -1.74 -8.26 -23.38
N LEU A 13 -0.74 -9.13 -23.23
CA LEU A 13 0.26 -9.40 -24.27
C LEU A 13 -0.13 -10.59 -25.18
N ILE A 14 -1.28 -11.21 -24.94
CA ILE A 14 -1.79 -12.34 -25.74
C ILE A 14 -2.75 -11.79 -26.80
N PRO A 15 -2.43 -11.87 -28.11
CA PRO A 15 -3.23 -11.23 -29.17
C PRO A 15 -4.70 -11.65 -29.20
N THR A 16 -5.01 -12.90 -28.83
CA THR A 16 -6.39 -13.39 -28.79
C THR A 16 -7.21 -12.84 -27.63
N PHE A 17 -6.58 -12.29 -26.59
CA PHE A 17 -7.25 -11.71 -25.42
C PHE A 17 -7.32 -10.19 -25.49
N GLU A 18 -6.36 -9.55 -26.15
CA GLU A 18 -6.18 -8.10 -26.21
C GLU A 18 -7.48 -7.34 -26.53
N GLN A 19 -8.20 -7.74 -27.58
CA GLN A 19 -9.44 -7.07 -27.98
C GLN A 19 -10.53 -7.15 -26.90
N GLN A 20 -10.71 -8.33 -26.30
CA GLN A 20 -11.73 -8.53 -25.26
C GLN A 20 -11.36 -7.79 -23.97
N LEU A 21 -10.08 -7.84 -23.58
CA LEU A 21 -9.60 -7.12 -22.40
C LEU A 21 -9.71 -5.61 -22.57
N SER A 22 -9.42 -5.08 -23.77
CA SER A 22 -9.57 -3.65 -24.07
C SER A 22 -11.04 -3.19 -24.02
N ASN A 23 -11.96 -4.05 -24.45
CA ASN A 23 -13.40 -3.77 -24.37
C ASN A 23 -13.93 -3.83 -22.93
N LEU A 24 -13.47 -4.81 -22.15
CA LEU A 24 -13.88 -4.99 -20.75
C LEU A 24 -13.29 -3.90 -19.84
N PHE A 25 -12.07 -3.46 -20.12
CA PHE A 25 -11.31 -2.52 -19.30
C PHE A 25 -10.79 -1.36 -20.15
N PRO A 26 -11.67 -0.38 -20.51
CA PRO A 26 -11.23 0.82 -21.23
C PRO A 26 -10.11 1.56 -20.48
N ARG A 27 -10.22 1.64 -19.14
CA ARG A 27 -9.12 2.00 -18.25
C ARG A 27 -8.36 0.75 -17.87
N LYS A 28 -7.23 0.53 -18.54
CA LYS A 28 -6.43 -0.70 -18.43
C LYS A 28 -5.83 -0.85 -17.03
N GLU A 29 -5.68 0.25 -16.29
CA GLU A 29 -5.16 0.30 -14.94
C GLU A 29 -6.21 0.11 -13.83
N ALA A 30 -7.38 -0.44 -14.16
CA ALA A 30 -8.47 -0.65 -13.21
C ALA A 30 -8.97 -2.10 -13.12
N VAL A 31 -8.22 -3.08 -13.63
CA VAL A 31 -8.64 -4.48 -13.71
C VAL A 31 -8.89 -5.07 -12.32
N PHE A 32 -7.91 -5.01 -11.41
CA PHE A 32 -8.10 -5.50 -10.04
C PHE A 32 -9.10 -4.64 -9.29
N HIS A 33 -9.13 -3.33 -9.50
CA HIS A 33 -10.10 -2.46 -8.83
C HIS A 33 -11.55 -2.91 -9.10
N LEU A 34 -11.88 -3.18 -10.36
CA LEU A 34 -13.22 -3.59 -10.77
C LEU A 34 -13.52 -5.03 -10.35
N LEU A 35 -12.64 -5.98 -10.69
CA LEU A 35 -12.86 -7.39 -10.40
C LEU A 35 -12.77 -7.70 -8.90
N GLY A 36 -11.82 -7.08 -8.19
CA GLY A 36 -11.63 -7.26 -6.76
C GLY A 36 -12.86 -6.82 -5.97
N ARG A 37 -13.47 -5.68 -6.32
CA ARG A 37 -14.71 -5.19 -5.69
C ARG A 37 -15.95 -6.01 -6.03
N TYR A 38 -15.94 -6.70 -7.18
CA TYR A 38 -17.02 -7.60 -7.59
C TYR A 38 -16.93 -8.97 -6.91
N ILE A 39 -15.71 -9.48 -6.70
CA ILE A 39 -15.48 -10.84 -6.19
C ILE A 39 -15.38 -10.86 -4.67
N PHE A 40 -14.67 -9.91 -4.06
CA PHE A 40 -14.29 -9.98 -2.65
C PHE A 40 -15.20 -9.15 -1.75
N HIS A 41 -16.18 -9.82 -1.16
CA HIS A 41 -17.03 -9.25 -0.13
C HIS A 41 -16.67 -9.86 1.25
N PRO A 42 -16.29 -9.03 2.25
CA PRO A 42 -16.06 -9.52 3.60
C PRO A 42 -17.31 -10.19 4.17
N THR A 43 -17.13 -11.34 4.83
CA THR A 43 -18.22 -11.97 5.59
C THR A 43 -18.60 -11.11 6.80
N ASN A 44 -19.82 -11.28 7.32
CA ASN A 44 -20.32 -10.49 8.47
C ASN A 44 -19.34 -10.41 9.66
N PRO A 45 -18.66 -11.49 10.09
CA PRO A 45 -17.68 -11.40 11.17
C PRO A 45 -16.51 -10.45 10.86
N VAL A 46 -16.02 -10.45 9.61
CA VAL A 46 -14.93 -9.55 9.19
C VAL A 46 -15.45 -8.14 9.00
N TRP A 47 -16.63 -7.98 8.39
CA TRP A 47 -17.29 -6.68 8.26
C TRP A 47 -17.54 -6.02 9.62
N GLY A 48 -17.87 -6.82 10.64
CA GLY A 48 -17.97 -6.34 12.01
C GLY A 48 -16.65 -5.81 12.59
N LEU A 49 -15.51 -6.42 12.25
CA LEU A 49 -14.18 -5.90 12.64
C LEU A 49 -13.92 -4.55 11.97
N ILE A 50 -14.17 -4.48 10.66
CA ILE A 50 -13.95 -3.28 9.84
C ILE A 50 -14.80 -2.12 10.36
N THR A 51 -16.11 -2.32 10.48
CA THR A 51 -17.05 -1.26 10.85
C THR A 51 -16.83 -0.76 12.27
N ARG A 52 -16.61 -1.64 13.25
CA ARG A 52 -16.33 -1.22 14.63
C ARG A 52 -15.04 -0.39 14.71
N TYR A 53 -13.99 -0.81 14.03
CA TYR A 53 -12.72 -0.08 14.05
C TYR A 53 -12.83 1.27 13.36
N TYR A 54 -13.41 1.29 12.15
CA TYR A 54 -13.60 2.52 11.39
C TYR A 54 -14.42 3.54 12.18
N GLN A 55 -15.57 3.13 12.75
CA GLN A 55 -16.45 4.03 13.50
C GLN A 55 -15.81 4.56 14.79
N ALA A 56 -15.03 3.72 15.50
CA ALA A 56 -14.41 4.11 16.75
C ALA A 56 -13.21 5.05 16.56
N TYR A 57 -12.39 4.83 15.53
CA TYR A 57 -11.06 5.44 15.44
C TYR A 57 -10.85 6.32 14.21
N LEU A 58 -11.55 6.07 13.10
CA LEU A 58 -11.26 6.73 11.81
C LEU A 58 -12.38 7.65 11.32
N ALA A 59 -13.64 7.39 11.68
CA ALA A 59 -14.79 8.05 11.07
C ALA A 59 -14.82 9.56 11.30
N LYS A 60 -14.32 10.06 12.43
CA LYS A 60 -14.40 11.47 12.83
C LYS A 60 -13.26 12.35 12.29
N ALA A 61 -12.21 11.76 11.73
CA ALA A 61 -11.09 12.53 11.19
C ALA A 61 -11.48 13.21 9.88
N ASP A 62 -10.93 14.40 9.64
CA ASP A 62 -11.11 15.14 8.40
C ASP A 62 -10.34 14.48 7.24
N GLU A 63 -9.19 13.86 7.54
CA GLU A 63 -8.36 13.12 6.59
C GLU A 63 -7.85 11.80 7.21
N ARG A 64 -7.85 10.72 6.43
CA ARG A 64 -7.39 9.39 6.84
C ARG A 64 -6.17 8.98 6.03
N ILE A 65 -5.09 8.66 6.71
CA ILE A 65 -3.83 8.24 6.08
C ILE A 65 -3.55 6.79 6.46
N GLY A 66 -3.49 5.90 5.48
CA GLY A 66 -3.05 4.52 5.66
C GLY A 66 -1.55 4.40 5.50
N ILE A 67 -0.87 3.72 6.44
CA ILE A 67 0.54 3.35 6.34
C ILE A 67 0.64 1.84 6.46
N GLN A 68 0.83 1.18 5.33
CA GLN A 68 1.03 -0.25 5.23
C GLN A 68 2.52 -0.58 5.28
N ILE A 69 2.95 -1.20 6.39
CA ILE A 69 4.35 -1.50 6.66
C ILE A 69 4.58 -3.01 6.57
N ARG A 70 5.40 -3.42 5.60
CA ARG A 70 5.92 -4.78 5.48
C ARG A 70 7.42 -4.73 5.24
N VAL A 71 8.17 -5.29 6.19
CA VAL A 71 9.63 -5.42 6.08
C VAL A 71 9.97 -6.87 5.73
N PHE A 72 10.73 -7.06 4.66
CA PHE A 72 11.26 -8.36 4.24
C PHE A 72 12.70 -8.51 4.73
N ASP A 73 12.86 -8.71 6.04
CA ASP A 73 14.15 -8.95 6.71
C ASP A 73 14.00 -10.19 7.63
N THR A 74 15.12 -10.81 8.01
CA THR A 74 15.14 -11.95 8.94
C THR A 74 15.07 -11.53 10.40
N GLY A 75 15.39 -10.27 10.72
CA GLY A 75 15.22 -9.70 12.06
C GLY A 75 13.76 -9.34 12.37
N THR A 76 13.43 -9.28 13.67
CA THR A 76 12.07 -9.08 14.17
C THR A 76 11.61 -7.61 14.18
N GLY A 77 12.50 -6.66 13.89
CA GLY A 77 12.20 -5.22 13.91
C GLY A 77 11.71 -4.71 15.28
N PRO A 78 11.19 -3.47 15.37
CA PRO A 78 11.19 -2.47 14.31
C PRO A 78 12.63 -2.04 13.95
N PHE A 79 12.82 -1.53 12.73
CA PHE A 79 14.11 -1.03 12.28
C PHE A 79 14.11 0.49 12.17
N GLN A 80 15.15 1.14 12.71
CA GLN A 80 15.25 2.61 12.68
C GLN A 80 15.20 3.16 11.25
N HIS A 81 15.94 2.56 10.32
CA HIS A 81 15.95 3.01 8.92
C HIS A 81 14.58 2.96 8.23
N VAL A 82 13.70 2.03 8.63
CA VAL A 82 12.32 1.98 8.10
C VAL A 82 11.48 3.08 8.72
N LEU A 83 11.65 3.36 10.01
CA LEU A 83 10.98 4.48 10.66
C LEU A 83 11.41 5.81 10.04
N ASP A 84 12.72 6.02 9.86
CA ASP A 84 13.28 7.22 9.24
C ASP A 84 12.75 7.40 7.82
N GLN A 85 12.65 6.30 7.05
CA GLN A 85 12.08 6.31 5.71
C GLN A 85 10.60 6.71 5.72
N ILE A 86 9.79 6.18 6.64
CA ILE A 86 8.38 6.54 6.78
C ILE A 86 8.23 8.02 7.09
N ILE A 87 8.99 8.54 8.05
CA ILE A 87 8.98 9.95 8.44
C ILE A 87 9.43 10.83 7.27
N ALA A 88 10.53 10.47 6.61
CA ALA A 88 11.03 11.21 5.45
C ALA A 88 10.01 11.24 4.31
N CYS A 89 9.33 10.12 4.04
CA CYS A 89 8.26 10.07 3.03
C CYS A 89 7.07 10.95 3.39
N THR A 90 6.56 10.84 4.62
CA THR A 90 5.35 11.58 5.03
C THR A 90 5.58 13.07 5.09
N LEU A 91 6.77 13.52 5.53
CA LEU A 91 7.14 14.93 5.57
C LEU A 91 7.40 15.48 4.16
N LYS A 92 8.22 14.79 3.35
CA LYS A 92 8.59 15.24 2.00
C LYS A 92 7.36 15.40 1.10
N GLU A 93 6.40 14.49 1.20
CA GLU A 93 5.19 14.49 0.38
C GLU A 93 4.01 15.23 1.04
N ASN A 94 4.27 15.96 2.14
CA ASN A 94 3.29 16.78 2.88
C ASN A 94 2.04 16.00 3.33
N LEU A 95 2.22 14.72 3.66
CA LEU A 95 1.14 13.86 4.14
C LEU A 95 0.90 14.09 5.64
N LEU A 96 2.00 14.19 6.39
CA LEU A 96 1.99 14.55 7.81
C LEU A 96 2.81 15.82 8.04
N PRO A 97 2.43 16.66 9.01
CA PRO A 97 3.15 17.89 9.32
C PRO A 97 4.43 17.61 10.12
N ASP A 98 5.40 18.50 10.01
CA ASP A 98 6.59 18.48 10.87
C ASP A 98 6.23 18.77 12.34
N ILE A 99 7.13 18.43 13.26
CA ILE A 99 6.98 18.65 14.70
C ILE A 99 7.89 19.80 15.18
N SER A 100 7.45 20.52 16.21
CA SER A 100 8.21 21.61 16.83
C SER A 100 8.79 21.19 18.18
N THR A 101 10.11 21.33 18.34
CA THR A 101 10.83 21.06 19.61
C THR A 101 11.05 22.31 20.46
N GLU A 102 10.87 23.52 19.90
CA GLU A 102 11.32 24.77 20.54
C GLU A 102 10.21 25.58 21.22
N LYS A 103 8.94 25.46 20.80
CA LYS A 103 7.81 26.24 21.38
C LYS A 103 6.50 25.46 21.40
N PRO A 104 5.69 25.56 22.48
CA PRO A 104 4.32 25.09 22.46
C PRO A 104 3.51 25.95 21.48
N ILE A 105 2.93 25.32 20.47
CA ILE A 105 2.10 26.00 19.48
C ILE A 105 0.73 26.24 20.10
N ILE A 106 0.35 27.51 20.21
CA ILE A 106 -0.88 27.96 20.91
C ILE A 106 -2.09 27.92 19.98
N ASN A 107 -1.89 27.97 18.66
CA ASN A 107 -2.97 27.98 17.68
C ASN A 107 -3.22 26.57 17.11
N GLN A 108 -4.27 25.94 17.62
CA GLN A 108 -4.77 24.67 17.08
C GLN A 108 -5.50 24.93 15.74
N SER A 109 -5.12 24.18 14.71
CA SER A 109 -5.93 24.04 13.51
C SER A 109 -7.20 23.25 13.84
N GLN A 110 -8.30 23.53 13.14
CA GLN A 110 -9.51 22.70 13.24
C GLN A 110 -9.42 21.39 12.47
N LYS A 111 -8.31 21.15 11.73
CA LYS A 111 -8.13 19.92 10.94
C LYS A 111 -7.51 18.80 11.77
N SER A 112 -8.12 17.62 11.65
CA SER A 112 -7.70 16.38 12.29
C SER A 112 -7.35 15.32 11.25
N LYS A 113 -6.24 14.61 11.47
CA LYS A 113 -5.84 13.46 10.65
C LYS A 113 -5.81 12.18 11.50
N ALA A 114 -6.38 11.10 10.98
CA ALA A 114 -6.24 9.77 11.56
C ALA A 114 -5.28 8.93 10.72
N VAL A 115 -4.20 8.47 11.34
CA VAL A 115 -3.17 7.63 10.71
C VAL A 115 -3.40 6.18 11.11
N LEU A 116 -3.83 5.36 10.16
CA LEU A 116 -3.98 3.92 10.31
C LEU A 116 -2.66 3.23 9.95
N VAL A 117 -2.00 2.61 10.94
CA VAL A 117 -0.77 1.86 10.75
C VAL A 117 -1.07 0.36 10.77
N THR A 118 -0.65 -0.37 9.74
CA THR A 118 -0.72 -1.84 9.72
C THR A 118 0.68 -2.41 9.59
N SER A 119 1.07 -3.26 10.54
CA SER A 119 2.41 -3.84 10.63
C SER A 119 2.34 -5.11 11.49
N LEU A 120 3.24 -6.06 11.23
CA LEU A 120 3.45 -7.19 12.14
C LEU A 120 4.03 -6.71 13.48
N SER A 121 4.91 -5.72 13.46
CA SER A 121 5.51 -5.11 14.67
C SER A 121 4.71 -3.90 15.13
N GLY A 122 4.44 -3.80 16.43
CA GLY A 122 3.82 -2.62 17.06
C GLY A 122 4.75 -1.40 17.16
N GLY A 123 6.07 -1.60 17.07
CA GLY A 123 7.03 -0.55 17.39
C GLY A 123 7.06 0.63 16.41
N TYR A 124 6.62 0.46 15.16
CA TYR A 124 6.49 1.59 14.23
C TYR A 124 5.34 2.53 14.62
N PHE A 125 4.20 1.96 15.01
CA PHE A 125 3.05 2.71 15.49
C PHE A 125 3.40 3.43 16.79
N GLU A 126 4.01 2.74 17.76
CA GLU A 126 4.37 3.33 19.06
C GLU A 126 5.27 4.55 18.87
N ARG A 127 6.36 4.41 18.10
CA ARG A 127 7.30 5.51 17.87
C ARG A 127 6.69 6.69 17.11
N LEU A 128 5.85 6.43 16.09
CA LEU A 128 5.16 7.50 15.38
C LEU A 128 4.15 8.21 16.28
N ARG A 129 3.37 7.46 17.07
CA ARG A 129 2.43 8.04 18.05
C ARG A 129 3.16 8.90 19.07
N ASP A 130 4.24 8.39 19.65
CA ASP A 130 4.98 9.08 20.72
C ASP A 130 5.60 10.38 20.19
N MET A 131 6.12 10.38 18.96
CA MET A 131 6.65 11.58 18.31
C MET A 131 5.62 12.73 18.22
N TYR A 132 4.36 12.45 17.82
CA TYR A 132 3.30 13.45 17.72
C TYR A 132 2.58 13.71 19.06
N TRP A 133 2.78 12.86 20.05
CA TRP A 133 2.25 13.05 21.40
C TRP A 133 3.16 13.97 22.23
N GLU A 134 4.48 13.78 22.11
CA GLU A 134 5.50 14.54 22.84
C GLU A 134 5.74 15.93 22.26
N HIS A 135 5.47 16.12 20.96
CA HIS A 135 5.75 17.37 20.25
C HIS A 135 4.52 17.89 19.47
N PRO A 136 4.22 19.20 19.55
CA PRO A 136 3.16 19.80 18.76
C PRO A 136 3.55 19.87 17.27
N THR A 137 2.54 19.77 16.39
CA THR A 137 2.71 19.91 14.94
C THR A 137 2.90 21.37 14.53
N VAL A 138 3.83 21.65 13.61
CA VAL A 138 4.10 23.02 13.13
C VAL A 138 2.87 23.68 12.48
N THR A 139 1.96 22.88 11.95
CA THR A 139 0.71 23.32 11.31
C THR A 139 -0.45 23.50 12.30
N GLY A 140 -0.30 23.04 13.55
CA GLY A 140 -1.36 22.98 14.55
C GLY A 140 -2.43 21.91 14.28
N GLU A 141 -2.26 21.05 13.27
CA GLU A 141 -3.15 19.91 12.99
C GLU A 141 -3.09 18.85 14.09
N VAL A 142 -4.24 18.26 14.41
CA VAL A 142 -4.34 17.18 15.40
C VAL A 142 -4.14 15.84 14.70
N ILE A 143 -3.11 15.09 15.09
CA ILE A 143 -2.77 13.80 14.48
C ILE A 143 -3.02 12.66 15.47
N GLY A 144 -3.92 11.75 15.13
CA GLY A 144 -4.16 10.53 15.89
C GLY A 144 -3.58 9.31 15.16
N PHE A 145 -2.80 8.49 15.86
CA PHE A 145 -2.29 7.23 15.33
C PHE A 145 -3.09 6.04 15.86
N TYR A 146 -3.33 5.05 15.00
CA TYR A 146 -4.12 3.88 15.31
C TYR A 146 -3.55 2.62 14.64
N GLN A 147 -3.37 1.54 15.39
CA GLN A 147 -3.00 0.23 14.86
C GLN A 147 -4.04 -0.83 15.26
N PRO A 148 -4.64 -1.59 14.32
CA PRO A 148 -5.67 -2.58 14.65
C PRO A 148 -5.12 -3.83 15.34
N SER A 149 -3.96 -4.31 14.92
CA SER A 149 -3.29 -5.47 15.52
C SER A 149 -1.77 -5.44 15.31
N HIS A 150 -1.05 -6.25 16.07
CA HIS A 150 0.39 -6.45 16.00
C HIS A 150 0.71 -7.95 16.13
N GLU A 151 0.43 -8.73 15.09
CA GLU A 151 0.49 -10.22 15.15
C GLU A 151 1.90 -10.82 15.23
N GLU A 152 2.96 -9.98 15.18
CA GLU A 152 4.40 -10.29 15.20
C GLU A 152 4.89 -11.16 14.03
N TYR A 153 4.21 -12.27 13.74
CA TYR A 153 4.54 -13.24 12.71
C TYR A 153 3.32 -13.61 11.89
N GLN A 154 3.53 -13.85 10.59
CA GLN A 154 2.49 -14.30 9.67
C GLN A 154 2.05 -15.73 9.99
N GLN A 155 0.76 -15.92 10.25
CA GLN A 155 0.17 -17.22 10.64
C GLN A 155 -0.97 -17.63 9.69
N THR A 156 -0.63 -17.88 8.41
CA THR A 156 -1.60 -18.14 7.31
C THR A 156 -2.57 -19.30 7.59
N GLU A 157 -2.20 -20.29 8.40
CA GLU A 157 -3.08 -21.43 8.72
C GLU A 157 -4.11 -21.10 9.83
N LYS A 158 -4.04 -19.92 10.45
CA LYS A 158 -4.96 -19.53 11.52
C LYS A 158 -6.09 -18.66 10.96
N GLN A 159 -7.30 -19.21 10.97
CA GLN A 159 -8.49 -18.54 10.46
C GLN A 159 -8.71 -17.14 11.06
N PHE A 160 -8.49 -16.96 12.37
CA PHE A 160 -8.67 -15.66 13.02
C PHE A 160 -7.60 -14.63 12.61
N HIS A 161 -6.35 -15.06 12.45
CA HIS A 161 -5.26 -14.23 11.92
C HIS A 161 -5.60 -13.71 10.51
N ASN A 162 -6.09 -14.60 9.63
CA ASN A 162 -6.48 -14.20 8.28
C ASN A 162 -7.69 -13.24 8.26
N ARG A 163 -8.64 -13.40 9.19
CA ARG A 163 -9.76 -12.46 9.33
C ARG A 163 -9.30 -11.06 9.72
N LYS A 164 -8.31 -10.94 10.62
CA LYS A 164 -7.70 -9.66 10.98
C LYS A 164 -6.95 -9.04 9.80
N ALA A 165 -6.10 -9.83 9.14
CA ALA A 165 -5.38 -9.38 7.95
C ALA A 165 -6.33 -8.88 6.85
N TRP A 166 -7.45 -9.57 6.61
CA TRP A 166 -8.48 -9.12 5.67
C TRP A 166 -9.17 -7.83 6.12
N ALA A 167 -9.49 -7.70 7.42
CA ALA A 167 -10.05 -6.47 7.97
C ALA A 167 -9.09 -5.28 7.80
N GLU A 168 -7.80 -5.48 8.02
CA GLU A 168 -6.77 -4.45 7.89
C GLU A 168 -6.56 -4.02 6.43
N MET A 169 -6.48 -4.95 5.47
CA MET A 169 -6.44 -4.60 4.04
C MET A 169 -7.65 -3.76 3.65
N TYR A 170 -8.84 -4.11 4.15
CA TYR A 170 -10.05 -3.36 3.89
C TYR A 170 -10.04 -1.98 4.56
N LEU A 171 -9.58 -1.87 5.81
CA LEU A 171 -9.47 -0.59 6.51
C LEU A 171 -8.50 0.37 5.80
N LEU A 172 -7.36 -0.12 5.32
CA LEU A 172 -6.44 0.68 4.49
C LEU A 172 -7.11 1.16 3.20
N SER A 173 -7.96 0.33 2.58
CA SER A 173 -8.69 0.71 1.37
C SER A 173 -9.73 1.83 1.58
N LEU A 174 -10.07 2.13 2.84
CA LEU A 174 -11.00 3.20 3.23
C LEU A 174 -10.28 4.50 3.62
N THR A 175 -8.98 4.60 3.39
CA THR A 175 -8.19 5.81 3.66
C THR A 175 -8.19 6.75 2.46
N ASP A 176 -7.98 8.05 2.72
CA ASP A 176 -7.96 9.08 1.69
C ASP A 176 -6.59 9.08 0.96
N VAL A 177 -5.52 8.84 1.73
CA VAL A 177 -4.15 8.68 1.23
C VAL A 177 -3.57 7.38 1.76
N LEU A 178 -2.82 6.67 0.92
CA LEU A 178 -2.19 5.41 1.29
C LEU A 178 -0.68 5.42 0.99
N ILE A 179 0.09 4.94 1.96
CA ILE A 179 1.50 4.59 1.82
C ILE A 179 1.61 3.06 1.87
N THR A 180 2.32 2.46 0.92
CA THR A 180 2.52 1.00 0.85
C THR A 180 4.01 0.64 0.90
N SER A 181 4.30 -0.60 1.30
CA SER A 181 5.66 -1.14 1.28
C SER A 181 5.95 -1.87 -0.03
N SER A 182 7.13 -1.64 -0.60
CA SER A 182 7.63 -2.38 -1.78
C SER A 182 7.46 -3.89 -1.62
N TRP A 183 7.04 -4.55 -2.71
CA TRP A 183 6.81 -6.00 -2.84
C TRP A 183 5.63 -6.53 -2.01
N SER A 184 4.92 -5.69 -1.27
CA SER A 184 3.83 -6.15 -0.40
C SER A 184 2.51 -6.32 -1.16
N THR A 185 2.14 -7.57 -1.44
CA THR A 185 0.82 -7.88 -2.03
C THR A 185 -0.34 -7.49 -1.13
N PHE A 186 -0.14 -7.41 0.19
CA PHE A 186 -1.11 -6.86 1.14
C PHE A 186 -1.45 -5.39 0.82
N GLY A 187 -0.42 -4.59 0.52
CA GLY A 187 -0.58 -3.21 0.04
C GLY A 187 -1.27 -3.14 -1.32
N TYR A 188 -0.93 -4.03 -2.26
CA TYR A 188 -1.57 -4.07 -3.58
C TYR A 188 -3.08 -4.36 -3.49
N VAL A 189 -3.50 -5.23 -2.58
CA VAL A 189 -4.93 -5.51 -2.38
C VAL A 189 -5.62 -4.27 -1.82
N ALA A 190 -5.08 -3.66 -0.77
CA ALA A 190 -5.66 -2.47 -0.15
C ALA A 190 -5.79 -1.30 -1.14
N GLN A 191 -4.72 -0.97 -1.87
CA GLN A 191 -4.74 0.14 -2.84
C GLN A 191 -5.75 -0.12 -3.96
N SER A 192 -5.84 -1.35 -4.44
CA SER A 192 -6.70 -1.68 -5.58
C SER A 192 -8.17 -1.70 -5.18
N LEU A 193 -8.51 -2.21 -3.99
CA LEU A 193 -9.88 -2.14 -3.47
C LEU A 193 -10.34 -0.69 -3.26
N GLY A 194 -9.45 0.17 -2.76
CA GLY A 194 -9.73 1.58 -2.53
C GLY A 194 -9.70 2.44 -3.79
N GLY A 195 -9.16 1.92 -4.90
CA GLY A 195 -8.92 2.72 -6.10
C GLY A 195 -7.85 3.81 -5.88
N LEU A 196 -6.87 3.53 -5.02
CA LEU A 196 -5.87 4.48 -4.56
C LEU A 196 -4.58 4.32 -5.37
N LYS A 197 -3.97 5.45 -5.75
CA LYS A 197 -2.58 5.50 -6.23
C LYS A 197 -1.67 5.86 -5.03
N PRO A 198 -1.07 4.89 -4.32
CA PRO A 198 -0.28 5.16 -3.12
C PRO A 198 1.08 5.80 -3.38
N TRP A 199 1.70 6.23 -2.28
CA TRP A 199 3.15 6.43 -2.18
C TRP A 199 3.82 5.12 -1.77
N ILE A 200 4.77 4.63 -2.55
CA ILE A 200 5.46 3.37 -2.27
C ILE A 200 6.79 3.63 -1.58
N LEU A 201 6.96 3.09 -0.37
CA LEU A 201 8.24 3.04 0.33
C LEU A 201 9.14 2.06 -0.43
N TYR A 202 10.23 2.57 -1.01
CA TYR A 202 11.20 1.73 -1.71
C TYR A 202 11.82 0.71 -0.76
N LYS A 203 12.13 -0.49 -1.26
CA LYS A 203 12.73 -1.54 -0.45
C LYS A 203 14.11 -1.09 0.04
N PRO A 204 14.37 -1.03 1.36
CA PRO A 204 15.70 -0.76 1.88
C PRO A 204 16.72 -1.80 1.44
N GLU A 205 17.93 -1.34 1.15
CA GLU A 205 19.10 -2.20 0.94
C GLU A 205 20.09 -1.94 2.07
N ASN A 206 20.76 -3.00 2.54
CA ASN A 206 21.76 -2.93 3.62
C ASN A 206 21.27 -2.18 4.87
N ARG A 207 19.97 -2.28 5.20
CA ARG A 207 19.33 -1.63 6.36
C ARG A 207 19.56 -0.10 6.40
N THR A 208 19.61 0.52 5.23
CA THR A 208 19.73 1.98 5.07
C THR A 208 18.45 2.54 4.45
N ALA A 209 18.01 3.69 4.94
CA ALA A 209 16.81 4.36 4.42
C ALA A 209 17.08 4.81 2.97
N PRO A 210 16.22 4.43 2.00
CA PRO A 210 16.36 4.90 0.62
C PRO A 210 16.25 6.42 0.47
N ASP A 211 16.94 6.97 -0.52
CA ASP A 211 16.76 8.34 -0.99
C ASP A 211 16.54 8.33 -2.52
N PRO A 212 15.35 8.70 -3.03
CA PRO A 212 14.18 9.17 -2.28
C PRO A 212 13.56 8.11 -1.37
N PRO A 213 12.87 8.49 -0.27
CA PRO A 213 12.27 7.53 0.68
C PRO A 213 11.05 6.82 0.12
N CYS A 214 10.30 7.48 -0.76
CA CYS A 214 9.15 6.92 -1.45
C CYS A 214 8.93 7.62 -2.80
N GLY A 215 8.06 7.05 -3.62
CA GLY A 215 7.62 7.64 -4.89
C GLY A 215 6.15 7.34 -5.16
N ARG A 216 5.50 8.17 -5.99
CA ARG A 216 4.11 7.93 -6.37
C ARG A 216 4.05 6.78 -7.38
N VAL A 217 3.14 5.83 -7.17
CA VAL A 217 2.95 4.75 -8.15
C VAL A 217 2.29 5.27 -9.42
N MET A 218 2.64 4.68 -10.56
CA MET A 218 2.09 4.95 -11.90
C MET A 218 0.59 4.65 -11.94
N SER A 219 0.17 3.57 -11.28
CA SER A 219 -1.23 3.14 -11.23
C SER A 219 -1.56 2.37 -9.96
N MET A 220 -2.86 2.21 -9.72
CA MET A 220 -3.40 1.42 -8.60
C MET A 220 -3.27 -0.09 -8.81
N GLU A 221 -2.80 -0.56 -9.96
CA GLU A 221 -2.71 -2.00 -10.26
C GLU A 221 -1.62 -2.72 -9.45
N PRO A 222 -1.85 -3.98 -9.06
CA PRO A 222 -0.82 -4.83 -8.47
C PRO A 222 0.33 -5.12 -9.44
N CYS A 223 1.49 -5.44 -8.87
CA CYS A 223 2.63 -5.93 -9.64
C CYS A 223 2.56 -7.46 -9.83
N PHE A 224 2.77 -7.92 -11.06
CA PHE A 224 3.08 -9.31 -11.40
C PHE A 224 4.56 -9.57 -11.14
N HIS A 225 4.88 -10.31 -10.07
CA HIS A 225 6.26 -10.51 -9.62
C HIS A 225 7.08 -11.52 -10.44
N ALA A 226 6.42 -12.47 -11.12
CA ALA A 226 7.08 -13.50 -11.91
C ALA A 226 6.58 -13.57 -13.37
N PRO A 227 6.72 -12.48 -14.17
CA PRO A 227 6.29 -12.46 -15.55
C PRO A 227 7.21 -13.27 -16.47
N PRO A 228 6.70 -13.81 -17.57
CA PRO A 228 7.54 -14.38 -18.62
C PRO A 228 8.25 -13.28 -19.42
N PHE A 229 9.49 -13.56 -19.82
CA PHE A 229 10.32 -12.72 -20.69
C PHE A 229 10.60 -13.43 -22.02
N TYR A 230 9.54 -13.73 -22.77
CA TYR A 230 9.62 -14.59 -23.96
C TYR A 230 8.72 -14.13 -25.09
N ASP A 231 9.30 -13.98 -26.29
CA ASP A 231 8.57 -13.78 -27.53
C ASP A 231 8.14 -15.13 -28.10
N CYS A 232 6.85 -15.42 -28.03
CA CYS A 232 6.26 -16.66 -28.52
C CYS A 232 6.46 -16.89 -30.02
N LYS A 233 6.51 -15.82 -30.84
CA LYS A 233 6.65 -15.91 -32.31
C LYS A 233 8.11 -16.09 -32.69
N ALA A 234 9.00 -15.28 -32.14
CA ALA A 234 10.43 -15.32 -32.45
C ALA A 234 11.19 -16.41 -31.67
N LYS A 235 10.54 -17.05 -30.69
CA LYS A 235 11.09 -18.11 -29.84
C LYS A 235 12.39 -17.72 -29.11
N ARG A 236 12.43 -16.49 -28.58
CA ARG A 236 13.59 -15.92 -27.91
C ARG A 236 13.18 -15.02 -26.75
N GLY A 237 14.13 -14.66 -25.90
CA GLY A 237 13.89 -13.69 -24.82
C GLY A 237 13.51 -12.30 -25.35
N ILE A 238 12.59 -11.63 -24.67
CA ILE A 238 12.21 -10.24 -24.94
C ILE A 238 11.85 -9.55 -23.62
N ASP A 239 12.10 -8.24 -23.55
CA ASP A 239 11.57 -7.39 -22.51
C ASP A 239 10.06 -7.16 -22.73
N THR A 240 9.24 -7.85 -21.94
CA THR A 240 7.78 -7.79 -22.01
C THR A 240 7.20 -6.50 -21.41
N GLY A 241 7.99 -5.72 -20.67
CA GLY A 241 7.60 -4.40 -20.14
C GLY A 241 7.78 -3.26 -21.14
N ALA A 242 8.32 -3.55 -22.33
CA ALA A 242 8.57 -2.59 -23.41
C ALA A 242 7.77 -2.89 -24.70
N VAL A 243 6.83 -3.84 -24.67
CA VAL A 243 6.09 -4.30 -25.88
C VAL A 243 4.90 -3.39 -26.19
N VAL A 244 4.14 -2.98 -25.19
CA VAL A 244 2.94 -2.12 -25.33
C VAL A 244 2.95 -1.03 -24.26
N PRO A 245 2.37 0.15 -24.51
CA PRO A 245 2.46 1.27 -23.58
C PRO A 245 1.76 1.02 -22.23
N HIS A 246 0.71 0.22 -22.21
CA HIS A 246 -0.12 -0.03 -21.02
C HIS A 246 0.39 -1.19 -20.14
N VAL A 247 1.50 -1.83 -20.50
CA VAL A 247 2.19 -2.83 -19.66
C VAL A 247 3.60 -2.33 -19.41
N ARG A 248 3.96 -2.07 -18.15
CA ARG A 248 5.26 -1.48 -17.77
C ARG A 248 5.87 -2.24 -16.60
N HIS A 249 7.18 -2.08 -16.42
CA HIS A 249 7.86 -2.55 -15.20
C HIS A 249 7.34 -1.86 -13.96
N CYS A 250 7.26 -2.59 -12.85
CA CYS A 250 6.80 -2.06 -11.58
C CYS A 250 7.81 -1.10 -10.95
N GLU A 251 7.32 -0.17 -10.15
CA GLU A 251 8.11 0.84 -9.44
C GLU A 251 8.94 0.24 -8.30
N ASP A 252 8.48 -0.87 -7.74
CA ASP A 252 9.06 -1.54 -6.59
C ASP A 252 9.77 -2.85 -6.93
N MET A 253 9.42 -3.49 -8.04
CA MET A 253 10.06 -4.72 -8.51
C MET A 253 10.43 -4.56 -9.99
N SER A 254 11.70 -4.25 -10.26
CA SER A 254 12.17 -3.85 -11.59
C SER A 254 11.97 -4.89 -12.70
N TRP A 255 11.89 -6.18 -12.35
CA TRP A 255 11.57 -7.25 -13.30
C TRP A 255 10.07 -7.62 -13.33
N GLY A 256 9.26 -7.06 -12.42
CA GLY A 256 7.82 -7.29 -12.41
C GLY A 256 7.12 -6.51 -13.53
N LEU A 257 5.84 -6.84 -13.78
CA LEU A 257 4.99 -6.10 -14.72
C LEU A 257 3.72 -5.61 -14.04
N LYS A 258 3.22 -4.43 -14.43
CA LYS A 258 1.90 -3.94 -14.04
C LYS A 258 1.22 -3.20 -15.18
N LEU A 259 -0.09 -3.06 -15.07
CA LEU A 259 -0.89 -2.28 -16.00
C LEU A 259 -0.88 -0.80 -15.60
N VAL A 260 -0.76 0.09 -16.58
CA VAL A 260 -0.76 1.54 -16.39
C VAL A 260 -1.70 2.21 -17.39
N ASP A 261 -2.19 3.39 -17.03
CA ASP A 261 -2.95 4.22 -17.95
C ASP A 261 -1.97 4.95 -18.87
N ASN A 262 -2.13 4.81 -20.18
CA ASN A 262 -1.28 5.49 -21.16
C ASN A 262 -2.07 5.81 -22.46
N GLU A 263 -3.39 6.00 -22.35
CA GLU A 263 -4.26 6.48 -23.44
C GLU A 263 -5.00 7.76 -23.07
#